data_AF-A0A847GLN5-F1
#
_entry.id   AF-A0A847GLN5-F1
#
_cell.length_a   1.000
_cell.length_b   1.000
_cell.length_c   1.000
_cell.angle_alpha   90.00
_cell.angle_beta   90.00
_cell.angle_gamma   90.00
#
_symmetry.space_group_name_H-M   'P 1'
#
loop_
_entity.id
_entity.type
_entity.pdbx_description
1 polymer ?
#
loop_
_entity_poly.entity_id
_entity_poly.type
_entity_poly.pdbx_seq_one_letter_code
_entity_poly.pdbx_strand_id
1 'polypeptide(L)' 'IRAYPPDEYHGLIVLRPRRQAKAPVLALLERVVIPLLSRESVDRCLWIVDERGVRIREGGSPGAT' A
#
# COMPACT_ATOMS: atom_id res chain seq x y z
N ILE A 1 12.54 -12.44 3.41
CA ILE A 1 11.34 -11.59 3.44
C ILE A 1 11.53 -10.64 4.62
N ARG A 2 11.69 -9.33 4.38
CA ARG A 2 11.82 -8.37 5.48
C ARG A 2 10.42 -8.15 6.06
N ALA A 3 10.21 -8.52 7.31
CA ALA A 3 8.98 -8.16 8.00
C ALA A 3 8.98 -6.63 8.09
N TYR A 4 8.02 -5.98 7.44
CA TYR A 4 7.74 -4.57 7.66
C TYR A 4 6.75 -4.54 8.82
N PRO A 5 7.18 -4.23 10.06
CA PRO A 5 6.28 -4.07 11.18
C PRO A 5 5.50 -2.77 10.95
N PRO A 6 4.22 -2.85 10.59
CA PRO A 6 3.42 -1.68 10.22
C PRO A 6 3.28 -0.62 11.34
N ASP A 7 3.58 -0.96 12.59
CA ASP A 7 3.50 -0.04 13.74
C ASP A 7 4.68 0.95 13.84
N GLU A 8 5.84 0.61 13.27
CA GLU A 8 7.08 1.41 13.38
C GLU A 8 7.29 2.41 12.23
N TYR A 9 6.36 2.46 11.27
CA TYR A 9 6.55 3.25 10.04
C TYR A 9 5.26 3.95 9.59
N HIS A 10 5.39 5.14 9.00
CA HIS A 10 4.31 6.03 8.55
C HIS A 10 3.46 5.52 7.36
N GLY A 11 3.52 4.23 7.03
CA GLY A 11 2.84 3.62 5.89
C GLY A 11 3.75 3.30 4.70
N LEU A 12 3.50 2.17 4.05
CA LEU A 12 4.25 1.72 2.87
C LEU A 12 3.29 1.31 1.76
N ILE A 13 3.57 1.77 0.54
CA ILE A 13 2.84 1.34 -0.66
C ILE A 13 3.79 0.54 -1.54
N VAL A 14 3.45 -0.72 -1.79
CA VAL A 14 4.19 -1.66 -2.64
C VAL A 14 3.42 -1.84 -3.94
N LEU A 15 3.98 -1.34 -5.04
CA LEU A 15 3.44 -1.55 -6.38
C LEU A 15 3.97 -2.87 -6.96
N ARG A 16 3.06 -3.78 -7.33
CA ARG A 16 3.35 -5.06 -7.99
C ARG A 16 2.62 -5.18 -9.33
N PRO A 17 2.97 -4.36 -10.34
CA PRO A 17 2.47 -4.58 -11.69
C PRO A 17 2.97 -5.93 -12.24
N ARG A 18 2.16 -6.65 -13.04
CA ARG A 18 2.58 -7.91 -13.68
C ARG A 18 3.78 -7.70 -14.60
N ARG A 19 3.86 -6.52 -15.22
CA ARG A 19 5.03 -6.08 -16.00
C ARG A 19 5.66 -4.87 -15.33
N GLN A 20 6.88 -5.02 -14.83
CA GLN A 20 7.67 -3.93 -14.22
C GLN A 20 8.22 -2.95 -15.27
N ALA A 21 7.31 -2.35 -16.03
CA ALA A 21 7.62 -1.27 -16.95
C ALA A 21 7.02 0.05 -16.42
N LYS A 22 7.57 1.17 -16.85
CA LYS A 22 7.15 2.51 -16.41
C LYS A 22 5.64 2.75 -16.60
N ALA A 23 5.10 2.38 -17.76
CA ALA A 23 3.69 2.62 -18.09
C ALA A 23 2.71 1.89 -17.15
N PRO A 24 2.85 0.57 -16.88
CA PRO A 24 2.05 -0.13 -15.87
C PRO A 24 2.14 0.46 -14.46
N VAL A 25 3.35 0.89 -14.03
CA VAL A 25 3.55 1.50 -12.71
C VAL A 25 2.79 2.82 -12.59
N LEU A 26 2.92 3.70 -13.59
CA LEU A 26 2.21 4.97 -13.65
C LEU A 26 0.70 4.76 -13.68
N ALA A 27 0.21 3.81 -14.48
CA ALA A 27 -1.21 3.50 -14.56
C ALA A 27 -1.78 3.06 -13.20
N LEU A 28 -1.07 2.22 -12.45
CA LEU A 28 -1.47 1.83 -11.09
C LEU A 28 -1.43 3.02 -10.12
N LEU A 29 -0.42 3.88 -10.23
CA LEU A 29 -0.31 5.05 -9.38
C LEU A 29 -1.50 6.01 -9.60
N GLU A 30 -1.76 6.38 -10.86
CA GLU A 30 -2.80 7.34 -11.21
C GLU A 30 -4.22 6.81 -10.99
N ARG A 31 -4.47 5.55 -11.35
CA ARG A 31 -5.83 4.98 -11.33
C ARG A 31 -6.24 4.39 -10.00
N VAL A 32 -5.25 4.00 -9.18
CA VAL A 32 -5.52 3.23 -7.96
C VAL A 32 -4.96 3.97 -6.74
N VAL A 33 -3.67 4.27 -6.73
CA VAL A 33 -3.02 4.84 -5.53
C VAL A 33 -3.51 6.25 -5.21
N ILE A 34 -3.49 7.17 -6.18
CA ILE A 34 -3.93 8.56 -5.97
C ILE A 34 -5.37 8.65 -5.46
N PRO A 35 -6.37 8.02 -6.09
CA PRO A 35 -7.75 8.07 -5.60
C PRO A 35 -7.94 7.39 -4.23
N LEU A 36 -7.16 6.35 -3.90
CA LEU A 36 -7.21 5.72 -2.58
C LEU A 36 -6.57 6.60 -1.50
N LEU A 37 -5.44 7.26 -1.77
CA LEU A 37 -4.80 8.19 -0.83
C LEU A 37 -5.70 9.37 -0.45
N SER A 38 -6.66 9.74 -1.31
CA SER A 38 -7.64 10.77 -1.02
C SER A 38 -8.74 10.30 -0.06
N ARG A 39 -8.94 8.98 0.09
CA ARG A 39 -10.06 8.37 0.82
C ARG A 39 -9.63 7.61 2.07
N GLU A 40 -8.47 6.98 2.04
CA GLU A 40 -7.91 6.18 3.12
C GLU A 40 -6.51 6.69 3.50
N SER A 41 -6.24 6.72 4.81
CA SER A 41 -4.89 7.01 5.30
C SER A 41 -4.00 5.80 5.15
N VAL A 42 -2.80 6.00 4.62
CA VAL A 42 -1.76 4.95 4.54
C VAL A 42 -1.00 4.82 5.87
N ASP A 43 -1.23 5.71 6.84
CA ASP A 43 -0.52 5.69 8.12
C ASP A 43 -0.64 4.31 8.79
N ARG A 44 0.51 3.79 9.21
CA ARG A 44 0.65 2.45 9.82
C ARG A 44 0.03 1.31 9.01
N CYS A 45 -0.14 1.49 7.70
CA CYS A 45 -0.69 0.50 6.80
C CYS A 45 0.34 0.10 5.74
N LEU A 46 0.31 -1.19 5.38
CA LEU A 46 1.01 -1.71 4.21
C LEU A 46 -0.01 -1.93 3.09
N TRP A 47 0.10 -1.17 2.02
CA TRP A 47 -0.72 -1.33 0.82
C TRP A 47 0.07 -2.09 -0.22
N ILE A 48 -0.49 -3.18 -0.74
CA ILE A 48 0.06 -3.92 -1.85
C ILE A 48 -0.89 -3.75 -3.02
N VAL A 49 -0.43 -3.07 -4.06
CA VAL A 49 -1.25 -2.67 -5.21
C VAL A 49 -0.84 -3.49 -6.42
N ASP A 50 -1.78 -4.22 -6.98
CA ASP A 50 -1.61 -4.95 -8.23
C ASP A 50 -2.78 -4.68 -9.18
N GLU A 51 -2.71 -5.21 -10.40
CA GLU A 51 -3.77 -5.03 -11.41
C GLU A 51 -5.12 -5.60 -11.00
N ARG A 52 -5.17 -6.52 -10.03
CA ARG A 52 -6.39 -7.10 -9.49
C ARG A 52 -7.00 -6.28 -8.35
N GLY A 53 -6.29 -5.30 -7.81
CA GLY A 53 -6.78 -4.44 -6.74
C GLY A 53 -5.72 -4.09 -5.69
N VAL A 54 -6.19 -3.62 -4.54
CA VAL A 54 -5.34 -3.22 -3.41
C VAL A 54 -5.59 -4.13 -2.22
N ARG A 55 -4.50 -4.65 -1.64
CA ARG A 55 -4.52 -5.35 -0.36
C ARG A 55 -3.96 -4.44 0.71
N ILE A 56 -4.78 -4.12 1.69
CA ILE A 56 -4.40 -3.30 2.83
C ILE A 56 -4.13 -4.23 4.01
N ARG A 57 -2.96 -4.07 4.63
CA ARG A 57 -2.61 -4.73 5.88
C ARG A 57 -2.32 -3.65 6.91
N GLU A 58 -3.26 -3.47 7.82
CA GLU A 58 -3.10 -2.56 8.95
C GLU A 58 -2.10 -3.11 9.95
N GLY A 59 -1.37 -2.23 10.60
CA GLY A 59 -0.63 -2.57 11.79
C GLY A 59 -1.54 -2.78 12.96
N GLY A 60 -1.75 -4.06 13.27
CA GLY A 60 -2.39 -4.44 14.50
C GLY A 60 -1.52 -4.01 15.67
N SER A 61 -1.90 -2.91 16.31
CA SER A 61 -1.81 -2.78 17.76
C SER A 61 -3.13 -2.24 18.32
N PRO A 62 -4.19 -3.08 18.37
CA PRO A 62 -5.31 -2.83 19.26
C PRO A 62 -4.86 -3.22 20.69
N GLY A 63 -4.35 -2.26 21.44
CA GLY A 63 -4.16 -2.42 22.89
C GLY A 63 -2.74 -2.15 23.38
N ALA A 64 -2.46 -0.90 23.71
CA ALA A 64 -1.69 -0.58 24.91
C ALA A 64 -2.59 0.33 25.75
N THR A 65 -3.11 -0.25 26.83
CA THR A 65 -3.86 0.37 27.92
C THR A 65 -3.09 1.51 28.56
#